data_AF-A0AAU7QRZ5-F1
#
_entry.id   AF-A0AAU7QRZ5-F1
#
_cell.length_a   1.000
_cell.length_b   1.000
_cell.length_c   1.000
_cell.angle_alpha   90.00
_cell.angle_beta   90.00
_cell.angle_gamma   90.00
#
_symmetry.space_group_name_H-M   'P 1'
#
loop_
_entity.id
_entity.type
_entity.pdbx_description
1 polymer ?
#
loop_
_entity_poly.entity_id
_entity_poly.type
_entity_poly.pdbx_seq_one_letter_code
_entity_poly.pdbx_strand_id
1 'polypeptide(L)' 'LLDNNINILNFFYKIKIINNNKYLYMDDYSINNLELINSYNGISLYNFLNKNITVLGNRLLKK' A
#
# COMPACT_ATOMS: atom_id res chain seq x y z
N LEU A 1 15.81 29.18 11.56
CA LEU A 1 16.42 28.08 10.76
C LEU A 1 15.68 26.74 10.95
N LEU A 2 15.23 26.37 12.16
CA LEU A 2 14.39 25.18 12.37
C LEU A 2 13.02 25.25 11.67
N ASP A 3 12.36 26.41 11.66
CA ASP A 3 11.00 26.56 11.11
C ASP A 3 10.92 26.31 9.59
N ASN A 4 11.99 26.64 8.86
CA ASN A 4 12.06 26.40 7.42
C ASN A 4 12.13 24.91 7.09
N ASN A 5 12.80 24.10 7.93
CA ASN A 5 12.93 22.67 7.71
C ASN A 5 11.60 21.92 7.95
N ILE A 6 10.81 22.38 8.93
CA ILE A 6 9.47 21.84 9.21
C ILE A 6 8.52 22.13 8.04
N ASN A 7 8.59 23.34 7.48
CA ASN A 7 7.77 23.73 6.34
C ASN A 7 8.11 22.96 5.06
N ILE A 8 9.40 22.67 4.82
CA ILE A 8 9.85 21.82 3.70
C ILE A 8 9.38 20.37 3.88
N LEU A 9 9.46 19.82 5.10
CA LEU A 9 8.97 18.47 5.38
C LEU A 9 7.46 18.33 5.11
N ASN A 10 6.68 19.34 5.53
CA ASN A 10 5.24 19.40 5.29
C ASN A 10 4.88 19.61 3.81
N PHE A 11 5.74 20.26 3.01
CA PHE A 11 5.52 20.46 1.58
C PHE A 11 5.58 19.14 0.80
N PHE A 12 6.50 18.25 1.15
CA PHE A 12 6.66 16.95 0.48
C PHE A 12 5.79 15.84 1.08
N TYR A 13 5.39 15.96 2.34
CA TYR A 13 4.59 14.94 3.03
C TYR A 13 3.34 15.55 3.64
N LYS A 14 2.21 15.39 2.95
CA LYS A 14 0.91 15.53 3.61
C LYS A 14 0.76 14.39 4.61
N ILE A 15 0.83 14.70 5.90
CA ILE A 15 0.51 13.74 6.96
C ILE A 15 -0.97 13.37 6.83
N LYS A 16 -1.25 12.09 6.54
CA LYS A 16 -2.61 11.56 6.48
C LYS A 16 -2.82 10.63 7.66
N ILE A 17 -3.70 11.02 8.57
CA ILE A 17 -4.19 10.12 9.62
C ILE A 17 -5.09 9.09 8.95
N ILE A 18 -4.72 7.81 9.04
CA ILE A 18 -5.50 6.71 8.48
C ILE A 18 -6.59 6.36 9.50
N ASN A 19 -7.85 6.55 9.12
CA ASN A 19 -8.99 6.06 9.90
C ASN A 19 -9.26 4.63 9.46
N ASN A 20 -8.84 3.67 10.28
CA ASN A 20 -8.94 2.26 9.95
C ASN A 20 -10.38 1.73 9.90
N ASN A 21 -11.37 2.42 10.48
CA ASN A 21 -12.78 2.01 10.41
C ASN A 21 -13.37 2.13 9.00
N LYS A 22 -12.63 2.71 8.04
CA LYS A 22 -13.01 2.81 6.63
C LYS A 22 -12.42 1.68 5.78
N TYR A 23 -11.62 0.81 6.38
CA TYR A 23 -10.89 -0.26 5.70
C TYR A 23 -11.24 -1.61 6.34
N LEU A 24 -11.16 -2.68 5.55
CA LEU A 24 -11.25 -4.03 6.09
C LEU A 24 -9.92 -4.36 6.77
N TYR A 25 -9.97 -4.69 8.06
CA TYR A 25 -8.83 -5.24 8.76
C TYR A 25 -8.59 -6.68 8.33
N MET A 26 -7.35 -6.99 7.97
CA MET A 26 -6.90 -8.34 7.67
C MET A 26 -5.62 -8.60 8.44
N ASP A 27 -5.56 -9.72 9.16
CA ASP A 27 -4.35 -10.16 9.84
C ASP A 27 -3.37 -10.80 8.84
N ASP A 28 -2.10 -10.92 9.25
CA ASP A 28 -1.05 -11.47 8.38
C ASP A 28 -1.29 -12.94 7.99
N TYR A 29 -1.93 -13.73 8.84
CA TYR A 29 -2.26 -15.12 8.51
C TYR A 29 -3.30 -15.17 7.39
N SER A 30 -4.34 -14.34 7.49
CA SER A 30 -5.37 -14.22 6.47
C SER A 30 -4.80 -13.74 5.14
N ILE A 31 -3.93 -12.71 5.15
CA ILE A 31 -3.28 -12.18 3.94
C ILE A 31 -2.43 -13.27 3.24
N ASN A 32 -1.69 -14.06 4.02
CA ASN A 32 -0.82 -15.10 3.50
C ASN A 32 -1.58 -16.35 3.05
N ASN A 33 -2.56 -16.81 3.82
CA ASN A 33 -3.34 -18.00 3.49
C ASN A 33 -4.25 -17.79 2.28
N LEU A 34 -4.70 -16.55 2.05
CA LEU A 34 -5.43 -16.17 0.84
C LEU A 34 -4.50 -15.82 -0.33
N GLU A 35 -3.18 -15.88 -0.13
CA GLU A 35 -2.16 -15.56 -1.14
C GLU A 35 -2.42 -14.22 -1.84
N LEU A 36 -2.80 -13.19 -1.09
CA LEU A 36 -3.25 -11.91 -1.67
C LEU A 36 -2.13 -11.21 -2.43
N ILE A 37 -0.91 -11.26 -1.90
CA ILE A 37 0.27 -10.58 -2.46
C ILE A 37 1.31 -11.59 -2.93
N ASN A 38 1.65 -12.54 -2.07
CA ASN A 38 2.63 -13.59 -2.34
C ASN A 38 1.89 -14.94 -2.44
N SER A 39 2.41 -15.85 -3.25
CA SER A 39 1.90 -17.21 -3.40
C SER A 39 3.05 -18.19 -3.19
N TYR A 40 2.77 -19.35 -2.60
CA TYR A 40 3.76 -20.39 -2.40
C TYR A 40 3.93 -21.28 -3.63
N ASN A 41 2.86 -21.48 -4.41
CA ASN A 41 2.80 -22.49 -5.49
C ASN A 41 2.27 -21.95 -6.84
N GLY A 42 2.12 -20.64 -7.02
CA GLY A 42 1.60 -20.12 -8.27
C GLY A 42 1.38 -18.61 -8.33
N ILE A 43 0.18 -18.23 -8.76
CA ILE A 43 -0.20 -16.85 -9.05
C ILE A 43 -0.98 -16.31 -7.84
N SER A 44 -0.41 -15.33 -7.14
CA SER A 44 -1.12 -14.58 -6.10
C SER A 44 -2.27 -13.76 -6.68
N LEU A 45 -3.25 -13.39 -5.85
CA LEU A 45 -4.37 -12.55 -6.31
C LEU A 45 -3.88 -11.24 -6.92
N TYR A 46 -2.86 -10.62 -6.30
CA TYR A 46 -2.21 -9.43 -6.83
C TYR A 46 -1.67 -9.65 -8.25
N ASN A 47 -0.92 -10.73 -8.49
CA ASN A 47 -0.35 -11.01 -9.80
C ASN A 47 -1.44 -11.28 -10.85
N PHE A 48 -2.54 -11.91 -10.44
CA PHE A 48 -3.68 -12.16 -11.32
C PHE A 48 -4.36 -10.85 -11.75
N LEU A 49 -4.64 -9.97 -10.79
CA LEU A 49 -5.35 -8.71 -11.03
C LEU A 49 -4.48 -7.61 -11.63
N ASN A 50 -3.17 -7.64 -11.38
CA ASN A 50 -2.30 -6.56 -11.80
C ASN A 50 -2.07 -6.56 -13.32
N LYS A 51 -2.84 -5.75 -14.04
CA LYS A 51 -2.67 -5.46 -15.47
C LYS A 51 -2.07 -4.08 -15.74
N ASN A 52 -1.56 -3.42 -14.71
CA ASN A 52 -1.00 -2.08 -14.85
C ASN A 52 0.33 -2.13 -15.60
N ILE A 53 0.50 -1.19 -16.55
CA ILE A 53 1.72 -1.06 -17.35
C ILE A 53 2.78 -0.24 -16.60
N THR A 54 2.35 0.64 -15.69
CA THR A 54 3.26 1.56 -14.99
C THR A 54 3.59 1.08 -13.58
N VAL A 55 4.83 1.36 -13.16
CA VAL A 55 5.29 1.09 -11.80
C VAL A 55 4.43 1.81 -10.75
N LEU A 56 3.95 3.01 -11.06
CA LEU A 56 3.06 3.76 -10.18
C LEU A 56 1.69 3.09 -10.05
N GLY A 57 1.11 2.60 -11.15
CA GLY A 57 -0.13 1.83 -11.11
C GLY A 57 0.01 0.54 -10.29
N ASN A 58 1.12 -0.18 -10.45
CA ASN A 58 1.44 -1.37 -9.65
C ASN A 58 1.44 -1.07 -8.15
N ARG A 59 2.04 0.06 -7.75
CA ARG A 59 2.10 0.51 -6.35
C ARG A 59 0.74 0.97 -5.84
N LEU A 60 -0.07 1.62 -6.68
CA LEU A 60 -1.40 2.08 -6.31
C LEU A 60 -2.35 0.90 -6.07
N LEU A 61 -2.32 -0.12 -6.93
CA LEU A 61 -3.15 -1.32 -6.76
C LEU A 61 -2.78 -2.12 -5.50
N LYS A 62 -1.50 -2.11 -5.11
CA LYS A 62 -1.00 -2.82 -3.93
C LYS A 62 -1.33 -2.11 -2.60
N LYS A 63 -1.68 -0.83 -2.64
CA LYS A 63 -1.99 0.00 -1.46
C LYS A 63 -3.43 -0.14 -1.02
#